data_AF-A0A529Y6F2-F1
#
_entry.id   AF-A0A529Y6F2-F1
#
_cell.length_a   1.000
_cell.length_b   1.000
_cell.length_c   1.000
_cell.angle_alpha   90.00
_cell.angle_beta   90.00
_cell.angle_gamma   90.00
#
_symmetry.space_group_name_H-M   'P 1'
#
loop_
_entity.id
_entity.type
_entity.pdbx_description
1 polymer ?
#
loop_
_entity_poly.entity_id
_entity_poly.type
_entity_poly.pdbx_seq_one_letter_code
_entity_poly.pdbx_strand_id
1 'polypeptide(L)'
;MVSSMPIVSPIPLNPLIDGRQSERAMLVRRGVQRLLREMGAHVLPELSLATGRRADLVALTRQGDIWIIEIKSSIEDFRVDRKWPYYRLHSDRFFFAT
;
A
#
# COMPACT_ATOMS: atom_id res chain seq x y z
N MET A 1 23.80 12.60 -30.98
CA MET A 1 23.70 11.19 -30.51
C MET A 1 23.97 11.20 -29.01
N VAL A 2 22.93 11.26 -28.18
CA VAL A 2 23.10 11.27 -26.71
C VAL A 2 23.20 9.82 -26.28
N SER A 3 24.38 9.39 -25.83
CA SER A 3 24.59 8.06 -25.28
C SER A 3 23.75 7.92 -24.01
N SER A 4 22.78 7.01 -24.01
CA SER A 4 22.04 6.63 -22.81
C SER A 4 23.03 5.94 -21.86
N MET A 5 23.44 6.64 -20.80
CA MET A 5 24.22 5.99 -19.74
C MET A 5 23.38 4.85 -19.15
N PRO A 6 23.90 3.61 -19.09
CA PRO A 6 23.21 2.54 -18.40
C PRO A 6 23.12 2.90 -16.92
N ILE A 7 21.92 2.82 -16.35
CA ILE A 7 21.73 2.85 -14.91
C ILE A 7 22.34 1.54 -14.39
N VAL A 8 23.62 1.57 -14.03
CA VAL A 8 24.27 0.49 -13.29
C VAL A 8 23.85 0.65 -11.84
N SER A 9 23.00 -0.24 -11.32
CA SER A 9 22.72 -0.31 -9.88
C SER A 9 23.91 -1.00 -9.20
N PRO A 10 24.72 -0.30 -8.37
CA PRO A 10 25.84 -0.93 -7.68
C PRO A 10 25.38 -1.86 -6.54
N ILE A 11 24.08 -1.85 -6.22
CA ILE A 11 23.48 -2.72 -5.22
C ILE A 11 22.64 -3.78 -5.96
N PRO A 12 23.02 -5.07 -5.90
CA PRO A 12 22.31 -6.15 -6.59
C PRO A 12 20.96 -6.49 -5.93
N LEU A 13 20.74 -6.02 -4.69
CA LEU A 13 19.52 -6.19 -3.91
C LEU A 13 18.91 -4.82 -3.61
N ASN A 14 17.62 -4.64 -3.87
CA ASN A 14 16.93 -3.42 -3.47
C ASN A 14 16.76 -3.42 -1.93
N PRO A 15 17.40 -2.49 -1.19
CA PRO A 15 17.37 -2.47 0.27
C PRO A 15 15.97 -2.18 0.84
N LEU A 16 15.02 -1.77 0.00
CA LEU A 16 13.62 -1.54 0.37
C LEU A 16 12.77 -2.81 0.32
N ILE A 17 13.31 -3.93 -0.17
CA ILE A 17 12.60 -5.22 -0.16
C ILE A 17 12.79 -5.86 1.21
N ASP A 18 11.73 -5.86 2.03
CA ASP A 18 11.75 -6.39 3.41
C ASP A 18 11.05 -7.76 3.55
N GLY A 19 10.57 -8.34 2.44
CA GLY A 19 9.88 -9.63 2.41
C GLY A 19 8.48 -9.63 3.03
N ARG A 20 7.96 -8.49 3.50
CA ARG A 20 6.62 -8.40 4.11
C ARG A 20 5.50 -8.43 3.07
N GLN A 21 5.79 -8.10 1.82
CA GLN A 21 4.83 -8.03 0.73
C GLN A 21 5.10 -9.14 -0.28
N SER A 22 4.08 -9.97 -0.54
CA SER A 22 4.13 -10.99 -1.59
C SER A 22 4.03 -10.36 -2.98
N GLU A 23 4.46 -11.06 -4.02
CA GLU A 23 4.30 -10.59 -5.41
C GLU A 23 2.82 -10.34 -5.74
N ARG A 24 1.92 -11.20 -5.25
CA ARG A 24 0.47 -11.04 -5.36
C ARG A 24 -0.01 -9.75 -4.67
N ALA A 25 0.45 -9.48 -3.45
CA ALA A 25 0.13 -8.25 -2.73
C ALA A 25 0.59 -7.00 -3.50
N MET A 26 1.77 -7.06 -4.13
CA MET A 26 2.28 -5.96 -4.97
C MET A 26 1.45 -5.72 -6.23
N LEU A 27 0.91 -6.77 -6.85
CA LEU A 27 -0.02 -6.64 -7.98
C LEU A 27 -1.34 -5.98 -7.56
N VAL A 28 -1.93 -6.43 -6.45
CA VAL A 28 -3.16 -5.82 -5.88
C VAL A 28 -2.91 -4.36 -5.54
N ARG A 29 -1.81 -4.06 -4.85
CA ARG A 29 -1.37 -2.70 -4.52
C ARG A 29 -1.34 -1.80 -5.75
N ARG A 30 -0.67 -2.26 -6.81
CA ARG A 30 -0.55 -1.51 -8.07
C ARG A 30 -1.92 -1.23 -8.69
N GLY A 31 -2.83 -2.20 -8.67
CA GLY A 31 -4.20 -2.04 -9.16
C GLY A 31 -4.97 -0.99 -8.36
N VAL A 32 -4.97 -1.10 -7.04
CA VAL A 32 -5.64 -0.16 -6.12
C VAL A 32 -5.07 1.27 -6.27
N GLN A 33 -3.75 1.42 -6.33
CA GLN A 33 -3.12 2.73 -6.50
C GLN A 33 -3.50 3.38 -7.84
N ARG A 34 -3.64 2.60 -8.91
CA ARG A 34 -4.10 3.12 -10.21
C ARG A 34 -5.55 3.59 -10.14
N LEU A 35 -6.43 2.75 -9.60
CA LEU A 35 -7.85 3.09 -9.41
C LEU A 35 -8.02 4.37 -8.58
N LEU A 36 -7.35 4.45 -7.43
CA LEU A 36 -7.45 5.61 -6.55
C LEU A 36 -6.92 6.89 -7.21
N ARG A 37 -5.83 6.80 -7.98
CA ARG A 37 -5.31 7.93 -8.76
C ARG A 37 -6.30 8.38 -9.84
N GLU A 38 -6.95 7.45 -10.52
CA GLU A 38 -8.00 7.75 -11.51
C GLU A 38 -9.21 8.44 -10.87
N MET A 39 -9.55 8.07 -9.64
CA MET A 39 -10.55 8.76 -8.81
C MET A 39 -10.08 10.13 -8.27
N GLY A 40 -8.84 10.53 -8.56
CA GLY A 40 -8.25 11.79 -8.11
C GLY A 40 -7.72 11.78 -6.68
N ALA A 41 -7.59 10.61 -6.04
CA ALA A 41 -7.03 10.49 -4.71
C ALA A 41 -5.49 10.40 -4.74
N HIS A 42 -4.84 10.94 -3.71
CA HIS A 42 -3.41 10.78 -3.46
C HIS A 42 -3.19 9.60 -2.52
N VAL A 43 -2.24 8.72 -2.84
CA VAL A 43 -2.04 7.46 -2.09
C VAL A 43 -0.65 7.38 -1.51
N LEU A 44 -0.57 7.14 -0.20
CA LEU A 44 0.65 6.88 0.55
C LEU A 44 0.68 5.42 0.98
N PRO A 45 1.62 4.61 0.48
CA PRO A 45 1.78 3.25 0.94
C PRO A 45 2.54 3.12 2.26
N GLU A 46 2.28 2.03 2.98
CA GLU A 46 3.05 1.58 4.15
C GLU A 46 3.15 2.63 5.27
N LEU A 47 2.06 3.35 5.51
CA LEU A 47 2.01 4.41 6.52
C LEU A 47 1.98 3.81 7.92
N SER A 48 2.93 4.22 8.76
CA SER A 48 2.90 3.91 10.18
C SER A 48 1.83 4.74 10.89
N LEU A 49 1.01 4.07 11.69
CA LEU A 49 -0.03 4.68 12.52
C LEU A 49 0.52 4.94 13.93
N ALA A 50 -0.10 5.87 14.66
CA ALA A 50 0.29 6.21 16.04
C ALA A 50 0.30 4.99 17.00
N THR A 51 -0.42 3.93 16.67
CA THR A 51 -0.45 2.66 17.41
C THR A 51 0.79 1.78 17.21
N GLY A 52 1.78 2.23 16.41
CA GLY A 52 2.95 1.44 16.01
C GLY A 52 2.65 0.39 14.94
N ARG A 53 1.41 0.35 14.43
CA ARG A 53 0.99 -0.51 13.32
C ARG A 53 1.23 0.18 11.99
N ARG A 54 1.05 -0.56 10.89
CA ARG A 54 1.20 -0.07 9.53
C ARG A 54 -0.09 -0.32 8.77
N ALA A 55 -0.57 0.70 8.06
CA ALA A 55 -1.60 0.57 7.04
C ALA A 55 -0.95 0.31 5.67
N ASP A 56 -1.49 -0.62 4.89
CA ASP A 56 -0.90 -0.97 3.58
C ASP A 56 -0.98 0.21 2.59
N LEU A 57 -2.17 0.81 2.46
CA LEU A 57 -2.40 2.01 1.68
C LEU A 57 -3.28 3.00 2.45
N VAL A 58 -2.88 4.26 2.44
CA VAL A 58 -3.68 5.37 2.93
C VAL A 58 -3.95 6.32 1.77
N ALA A 59 -5.21 6.65 1.53
CA ALA A 59 -5.61 7.55 0.46
C ALA A 59 -6.23 8.82 1.02
N LEU A 60 -5.79 9.97 0.51
CA LEU A 60 -6.45 11.26 0.68
C LEU A 60 -7.31 11.53 -0.56
N THR A 61 -8.63 11.52 -0.40
CA THR A 61 -9.56 11.79 -1.50
C THR A 61 -9.58 13.28 -1.86
N ARG A 62 -10.19 13.62 -3.00
CA ARG A 62 -10.41 15.03 -3.39
C ARG A 62 -11.29 15.79 -2.38
N GLN A 63 -12.14 15.07 -1.66
CA GLN A 63 -13.05 15.62 -0.67
C GLN A 63 -12.36 15.84 0.69
N GLY A 64 -11.12 15.35 0.85
CA GLY A 64 -10.39 15.43 2.11
C GLY A 64 -10.57 14.21 3.02
N ASP A 65 -11.31 13.18 2.59
CA ASP A 65 -11.47 11.95 3.37
C ASP A 65 -10.16 11.16 3.39
N ILE A 66 -9.87 10.55 4.53
CA ILE A 66 -8.80 9.57 4.72
C ILE A 66 -9.37 8.17 4.61
N TRP A 67 -8.95 7.42 3.60
CA TRP A 67 -9.29 6.02 3.44
C TRP A 67 -8.11 5.14 3.80
N ILE A 68 -8.36 4.06 4.54
CA ILE A 68 -7.39 2.97 4.74
C ILE A 68 -7.81 1.78 3.91
N ILE A 69 -6.87 1.23 3.14
CA ILE A 69 -7.06 0.03 2.34
C ILE A 69 -6.03 -1.00 2.78
N GLU A 70 -6.49 -2.14 3.28
CA GLU A 70 -5.66 -3.28 3.67
C GLU A 70 -5.66 -4.34 2.57
N ILE A 71 -4.47 -4.78 2.18
CA ILE A 71 -4.27 -5.76 1.12
C ILE A 71 -4.23 -7.15 1.75
N LYS A 72 -5.04 -8.07 1.23
CA LYS A 72 -5.09 -9.47 1.67
C LYS A 72 -4.85 -10.36 0.45
N SER A 73 -3.63 -10.89 0.34
CA SER A 73 -3.21 -11.64 -0.85
C SER A 73 -3.61 -13.11 -0.83
N SER A 74 -4.16 -13.56 0.31
CA SER A 74 -4.65 -14.91 0.58
C SER A 74 -5.78 -14.93 1.62
N ILE A 75 -6.48 -16.06 1.73
CA ILE A 75 -7.48 -16.27 2.80
C ILE A 75 -6.81 -16.25 4.18
N GLU A 76 -5.57 -16.75 4.28
CA GLU A 76 -4.85 -16.78 5.54
C GLU A 76 -4.50 -15.37 6.02
N ASP A 77 -4.00 -14.50 5.12
CA ASP A 77 -3.76 -13.06 5.41
C ASP A 77 -4.99 -12.41 6.04
N PHE A 78 -6.18 -12.71 5.48
CA PHE A 78 -7.44 -12.18 5.98
C PHE A 78 -7.79 -12.73 7.36
N ARG A 79 -7.62 -14.04 7.59
CA ARG A 79 -7.99 -14.70 8.87
C ARG A 79 -7.10 -14.29 10.04
N VAL A 80 -5.81 -14.05 9.79
CA VAL A 80 -4.84 -13.66 10.83
C VAL A 80 -4.92 -12.19 11.18
N ASP A 81 -5.38 -11.34 10.25
CA ASP A 81 -5.61 -9.93 10.54
C ASP A 81 -6.89 -9.74 11.37
N ARG A 82 -6.77 -9.91 12.68
CA ARG A 82 -7.87 -9.68 13.64
C ARG A 82 -7.91 -8.25 14.16
N LYS A 83 -6.96 -7.42 13.73
CA LYS A 83 -6.67 -6.11 14.32
C LYS A 83 -7.11 -4.95 13.41
N TRP A 84 -7.55 -5.24 12.18
CA TRP A 84 -8.13 -4.25 11.28
C TRP A 84 -9.26 -3.39 11.88
N PRO A 85 -10.12 -3.84 12.83
CA PRO A 85 -11.19 -2.98 13.33
C PRO A 85 -10.67 -1.70 14.00
N TYR A 86 -9.45 -1.74 14.54
CA TYR A 86 -8.77 -0.60 15.14
C TYR A 86 -8.33 0.44 14.10
N TYR A 87 -8.13 0.04 12.84
CA TYR A 87 -7.73 0.96 11.77
C TYR A 87 -8.85 1.94 11.43
N ARG A 88 -10.12 1.58 11.69
CA ARG A 88 -11.26 2.48 11.51
C ARG A 88 -11.20 3.74 12.40
N LEU A 89 -10.42 3.72 13.47
CA LEU A 89 -10.19 4.92 14.29
C LEU A 89 -9.29 5.95 13.61
N HIS A 90 -8.66 5.59 12.49
CA HIS A 90 -7.70 6.40 11.75
C HIS A 90 -8.18 6.72 10.32
N SER A 91 -9.43 6.45 9.99
CA SER A 91 -9.96 6.59 8.63
C SER A 91 -11.45 6.92 8.63
N ASP A 92 -11.88 7.76 7.69
CA ASP A 92 -13.30 7.97 7.40
C ASP A 92 -13.93 6.74 6.73
N ARG A 93 -13.14 5.99 5.95
CA ARG A 93 -13.55 4.72 5.34
C ARG A 93 -12.44 3.68 5.36
N PHE A 94 -12.84 2.42 5.52
CA PHE A 94 -11.94 1.28 5.56
C PHE A 94 -12.35 0.24 4.52
N PHE A 95 -11.38 -0.27 3.76
CA PHE A 95 -11.58 -1.26 2.70
C PHE A 95 -10.57 -2.40 2.79
N PHE A 96 -10.97 -3.55 2.26
CA PHE A 96 -10.04 -4.61 1.88
C PHE A 96 -9.84 -4.64 0.37
N ALA A 97 -8.66 -5.04 -0.07
CA ALA A 97 -8.36 -5.36 -1.47
C ALA A 97 -7.71 -6.74 -1.57
N THR A 98 -8.14 -7.54 -2.56
CA THR A 98 -7.70 -8.93 -2.77
C THR A 98 -7.36 -9.21 -4.22
#